data_AF-A0A6B2L6W6-F1
#
_entry.id   AF-A0A6B2L6W6-F1
#
_cell.length_a   1.000
_cell.length_b   1.000
_cell.length_c   1.000
_cell.angle_alpha   90.00
_cell.angle_beta   90.00
_cell.angle_gamma   90.00
#
_symmetry.space_group_name_H-M   'P 1'
#
loop_
_entity.id
_entity.type
_entity.pdbx_description
1 polymer ?
#
loop_
_entity_poly.entity_id
_entity_poly.type
_entity_poly.pdbx_seq_one_letter_code
_entity_poly.pdbx_strand_id
1 'polypeptide(L)'
;MWPVVYLKRLSGIYLVAIPLIESVFNNDISQDQPIHQFPLINLPFITATVQLLHDLVPIIESYGPKLTPQSFLPFNSMLSVAMPFGKPIETSFSNINLLSTVPFGSNGEDLAIKRPSWFPYISKGGRASIELTIKETVNAVQYDKPKISDFLQIRGQITAKVYLDGFPEITVLMNDIEKQSGNISLVFPHPSVNITESNNSRKLVFNPSTEEFVLCRYVIPDADKLPMRGFYQMRELQNNSVALLLQMKLEESVKNEFEYCRVILPFFNRGVIANVVGASTIGEYTQSEDKSSILWDIGTKWTSRNREVAFKSTVTFNPSVPL
;
A
#
# COMPACT_ATOMS: atom_id res chain seq x y z
N MET A 1 -25.47 18.43 -3.18
CA MET A 1 -24.99 17.60 -2.06
C MET A 1 -23.60 18.09 -1.70
N TRP A 2 -23.28 18.31 -0.42
CA TRP A 2 -21.96 18.76 0.05
C TRP A 2 -21.25 17.56 0.69
N PRO A 3 -20.57 16.71 -0.09
CA PRO A 3 -19.84 15.59 0.49
C PRO A 3 -18.75 16.10 1.43
N VAL A 4 -18.53 15.39 2.53
CA VAL A 4 -17.43 15.67 3.46
C VAL A 4 -16.35 14.64 3.20
N VAL A 5 -15.15 15.11 2.87
CA VAL A 5 -13.97 14.26 2.73
C VAL A 5 -13.16 14.40 4.01
N TYR A 6 -12.83 13.28 4.65
CA TYR A 6 -11.93 13.27 5.80
C TYR A 6 -10.84 12.22 5.64
N LEU A 7 -9.66 12.54 6.15
CA LEU A 7 -8.51 11.64 6.19
C LEU A 7 -8.08 11.41 7.64
N LYS A 8 -8.13 10.14 8.05
CA LYS A 8 -7.61 9.66 9.35
C LYS A 8 -6.28 8.96 9.12
N ARG A 9 -5.22 9.74 8.91
CA ARG A 9 -3.84 9.24 8.76
C ARG A 9 -2.97 9.49 9.99
N LEU A 10 -3.35 10.47 10.81
CA LEU A 10 -2.55 10.97 11.93
C LEU A 10 -3.15 10.51 13.26
N SER A 11 -2.29 10.18 14.23
CA SER A 11 -2.69 9.80 15.58
C SER A 11 -3.38 10.96 16.31
N GLY A 12 -4.70 11.06 16.15
CA GLY A 12 -5.54 12.06 16.81
C GLY A 12 -5.79 13.34 16.00
N ILE A 13 -5.31 13.46 14.76
CA ILE A 13 -5.60 14.59 13.87
C ILE A 13 -6.44 14.11 12.68
N TYR A 14 -7.53 14.82 12.41
CA TYR A 14 -8.41 14.57 11.27
C TYR A 14 -8.30 15.75 10.32
N LEU A 15 -7.92 15.49 9.07
CA LEU A 15 -7.98 16.50 8.02
C LEU A 15 -9.35 16.39 7.35
N VAL A 16 -10.07 17.49 7.28
CA VAL A 16 -11.45 17.54 6.78
C VAL A 16 -11.56 18.64 5.74
N ALA A 17 -12.13 18.33 4.58
CA ALA A 17 -12.44 19.30 3.55
C ALA A 17 -13.82 19.06 2.95
N ILE A 18 -14.44 20.14 2.49
CA ILE A 18 -15.72 20.14 1.80
C ILE A 18 -15.45 20.59 0.35
N PRO A 19 -15.40 19.67 -0.63
CA PRO A 19 -15.30 20.04 -2.03
C PRO A 19 -16.52 20.81 -2.49
N LEU A 20 -16.26 21.87 -3.25
CA LEU A 20 -17.28 22.53 -4.03
C LEU A 20 -17.53 21.73 -5.32
N ILE A 21 -18.77 21.29 -5.55
CA ILE A 21 -19.18 20.55 -6.75
C ILE A 21 -20.19 21.40 -7.51
N GLU A 22 -19.73 22.09 -8.55
CA GLU A 22 -20.59 23.00 -9.33
C GLU A 22 -21.24 22.31 -10.55
N SER A 23 -20.56 21.33 -11.17
CA SER A 23 -20.89 20.88 -12.54
C SER A 23 -21.82 19.66 -12.66
N VAL A 24 -22.00 18.86 -11.60
CA VAL A 24 -22.86 17.66 -11.68
C VAL A 24 -24.36 18.01 -11.76
N PHE A 25 -24.73 19.26 -11.42
CA PHE A 25 -26.12 19.69 -11.35
C PHE A 25 -26.63 20.44 -12.59
N ASN A 26 -25.75 20.86 -13.51
CA ASN A 26 -26.13 21.85 -14.52
C ASN A 26 -26.24 21.34 -15.97
N ASN A 27 -25.59 20.23 -16.38
CA ASN A 27 -25.43 19.98 -17.83
C ASN A 27 -25.90 18.64 -18.44
N ASP A 28 -26.35 17.62 -17.71
CA ASP A 28 -26.82 16.38 -18.39
C ASP A 28 -27.83 15.56 -17.55
N ILE A 29 -28.83 16.20 -16.94
CA ILE A 29 -30.02 15.47 -16.50
C ILE A 29 -30.96 15.38 -17.71
N SER A 30 -30.61 14.51 -18.66
CA SER A 30 -31.67 13.73 -19.30
C SER A 30 -32.40 13.00 -18.16
N GLN A 31 -33.73 13.04 -18.16
CA GLN A 31 -34.58 12.67 -17.02
C GLN A 31 -34.47 11.20 -16.54
N ASP A 32 -33.52 10.41 -17.04
CA ASP A 32 -33.47 8.95 -16.89
C ASP A 32 -32.25 8.40 -16.12
N GLN A 33 -31.42 9.23 -15.45
CA GLN A 33 -30.30 8.72 -14.63
C GLN A 33 -30.38 9.25 -13.19
N PRO A 34 -30.79 8.43 -12.20
CA PRO A 34 -30.85 8.85 -10.81
C PRO A 34 -29.45 9.07 -10.22
N ILE A 35 -29.30 10.18 -9.48
CA ILE A 35 -28.10 10.68 -8.78
C ILE A 35 -27.42 9.64 -7.86
N HIS A 36 -28.10 8.53 -7.55
CA HIS A 36 -27.60 7.43 -6.74
C HIS A 36 -26.65 6.45 -7.46
N GLN A 37 -26.48 6.56 -8.79
CA GLN A 37 -25.64 5.63 -9.55
C GLN A 37 -24.20 6.10 -9.81
N PHE A 38 -23.85 7.37 -9.52
CA PHE A 38 -22.47 7.83 -9.66
C PHE A 38 -21.70 7.65 -8.35
N PRO A 39 -20.64 6.81 -8.30
CA PRO A 39 -19.77 6.73 -7.15
C PRO A 39 -19.12 8.11 -6.92
N LEU A 40 -19.40 8.76 -5.79
CA LEU A 40 -18.87 10.09 -5.46
C LEU A 40 -17.34 10.15 -5.57
N ILE A 41 -16.65 9.04 -5.32
CA ILE A 41 -15.18 8.90 -5.44
C ILE A 41 -14.65 9.15 -6.85
N ASN A 42 -15.49 8.97 -7.89
CA ASN A 42 -15.10 9.19 -9.28
C ASN A 42 -15.23 10.66 -9.70
N LEU A 43 -15.77 11.54 -8.84
CA LEU A 43 -15.87 12.96 -9.15
C LEU A 43 -14.48 13.62 -9.04
N PRO A 44 -14.01 14.35 -10.07
CA PRO A 44 -12.68 14.98 -10.05
C PRO A 44 -12.47 15.90 -8.85
N PHE A 45 -13.50 16.63 -8.41
CA PHE A 45 -13.43 17.50 -7.23
C PHE A 45 -13.18 16.70 -5.94
N ILE A 46 -13.76 15.50 -5.82
CA ILE A 46 -13.57 14.61 -4.68
C ILE A 46 -12.15 14.06 -4.71
N THR A 47 -11.70 13.55 -5.85
CA THR A 47 -10.34 13.05 -6.01
C THR A 47 -9.29 14.14 -5.74
N ALA A 48 -9.48 15.36 -6.26
CA ALA A 48 -8.60 16.49 -6.01
C ALA A 48 -8.57 16.89 -4.53
N THR A 49 -9.72 16.85 -3.84
CA THR A 49 -9.79 17.13 -2.40
C THR A 49 -9.08 16.05 -1.59
N VAL A 50 -9.29 14.78 -1.92
CA VAL A 50 -8.59 13.65 -1.29
C VAL A 50 -7.08 13.79 -1.50
N GLN A 51 -6.63 14.13 -2.71
CA GLN A 51 -5.22 14.33 -3.03
C GLN A 51 -4.63 15.49 -2.23
N LEU A 52 -5.30 16.64 -2.17
CA LEU A 52 -4.86 17.79 -1.38
C LEU A 52 -4.70 17.41 0.10
N LEU A 53 -5.68 16.72 0.68
CA LEU A 53 -5.59 16.28 2.07
C LEU A 53 -4.42 15.32 2.29
N HIS A 54 -4.13 14.44 1.32
CA HIS A 54 -2.97 13.56 1.36
C HIS A 54 -1.65 14.33 1.29
N ASP A 55 -1.54 15.32 0.41
CA ASP A 55 -0.31 16.10 0.25
C ASP A 55 -0.01 17.00 1.47
N LEU A 56 -1.04 17.38 2.24
CA LEU A 56 -0.85 18.12 3.48
C LEU A 56 -0.37 17.25 4.66
N VAL A 57 -0.48 15.92 4.57
CA VAL A 57 -0.08 15.01 5.66
C VAL A 57 1.40 15.19 6.03
N PRO A 58 2.37 15.14 5.11
CA PRO A 58 3.79 15.27 5.47
C PRO A 58 4.13 16.63 6.09
N ILE A 59 3.48 17.71 5.63
CA ILE A 59 3.64 19.06 6.22
C ILE A 59 3.23 19.03 7.69
N ILE A 60 2.09 18.41 8.01
CA ILE A 60 1.56 18.35 9.38
C ILE A 60 2.38 17.40 10.25
N GLU A 61 2.81 16.26 9.71
CA GLU A 61 3.67 15.28 10.41
C GLU A 61 5.01 15.91 10.84
N SER A 62 5.54 16.84 10.06
CA SER A 62 6.80 17.56 10.38
C SER A 62 6.74 18.33 11.71
N TYR A 63 5.54 18.68 12.18
CA TYR A 63 5.32 19.40 13.45
C TYR A 63 4.96 18.49 14.63
N GLY A 64 4.95 17.17 14.41
CA GLY A 64 4.74 16.16 15.42
C GLY A 64 3.28 15.74 15.62
N PRO A 65 3.01 14.82 16.57
CA PRO A 65 1.70 14.18 16.75
C PRO A 65 0.63 15.12 17.31
N LYS A 66 1.03 16.29 17.83
CA LYS A 66 0.13 17.31 18.37
C LYS A 66 0.61 18.68 17.90
N LEU A 67 -0.26 19.40 17.20
CA LEU A 67 -0.04 20.80 16.87
C LEU A 67 -0.04 21.62 18.17
N THR A 68 1.09 22.25 18.48
CA THR A 68 1.22 23.18 19.61
C THR A 68 1.03 24.61 19.12
N PRO A 69 0.67 25.57 20.00
CA PRO A 69 0.60 26.99 19.60
C PRO A 69 1.90 27.52 19.00
N GLN A 70 3.05 26.97 19.40
CA GLN A 70 4.37 27.33 18.88
C GLN A 70 4.60 26.82 17.44
N SER A 71 4.00 25.69 17.06
CA SER A 71 4.07 25.15 15.70
C SER A 71 3.19 25.90 14.68
N PHE A 72 2.26 26.75 15.15
CA PHE A 72 1.27 27.40 14.29
C PHE A 72 1.89 28.43 13.32
N LEU A 73 2.85 29.24 13.79
CA LEU A 73 3.49 30.27 12.96
C LEU A 73 4.31 29.66 11.81
N PRO A 74 5.22 28.69 12.04
CA PRO A 74 5.91 27.98 10.96
C PRO A 74 4.94 27.27 10.00
N PHE A 75 3.91 26.61 10.53
CA PHE A 75 2.90 25.93 9.73
C PHE A 75 2.14 26.90 8.81
N ASN A 76 1.72 28.05 9.32
CA ASN A 76 1.06 29.09 8.52
C ASN A 76 1.98 29.65 7.42
N SER A 77 3.28 29.76 7.71
CA SER A 77 4.27 30.15 6.70
C SER A 77 4.37 29.11 5.58
N MET A 78 4.45 27.81 5.93
CA MET A 78 4.46 26.73 4.94
C MET A 78 3.17 26.69 4.11
N LEU A 79 2.01 26.86 4.75
CA LEU A 79 0.72 26.95 4.05
C LEU A 79 0.66 28.15 3.09
N SER A 80 1.25 29.28 3.47
CA SER A 80 1.28 30.47 2.62
C SER A 80 2.18 30.28 1.38
N VAL A 81 3.22 29.46 1.49
CA VAL A 81 4.06 29.03 0.35
C VAL A 81 3.33 28.02 -0.52
N ALA A 82 2.71 27.01 0.11
CA ALA A 82 2.02 25.93 -0.59
C ALA A 82 0.75 26.42 -1.32
N MET A 83 -0.04 27.25 -0.64
CA MET A 83 -1.37 27.68 -1.05
C MET A 83 -1.62 29.18 -0.80
N PRO A 84 -0.89 30.09 -1.46
CA PRO A 84 -1.14 31.52 -1.28
C PRO A 84 -2.59 31.86 -1.64
N PHE A 85 -3.25 32.60 -0.73
CA PHE A 85 -4.68 32.92 -0.83
C PHE A 85 -5.61 31.70 -0.93
N GLY A 86 -5.18 30.54 -0.45
CA GLY A 86 -5.98 29.30 -0.43
C GLY A 86 -6.01 28.53 -1.75
N LYS A 87 -5.22 28.94 -2.77
CA LYS A 87 -5.08 28.19 -4.02
C LYS A 87 -3.81 27.34 -3.97
N PRO A 88 -3.88 26.00 -4.04
CA PRO A 88 -2.67 25.17 -4.08
C PRO A 88 -1.85 25.43 -5.34
N ILE A 89 -0.59 25.80 -5.14
CA ILE A 89 0.41 26.05 -6.20
C ILE A 89 1.56 25.03 -6.09
N GLU A 90 1.96 24.68 -4.87
CA GLU A 90 2.97 23.67 -4.57
C GLU A 90 2.50 22.84 -3.38
N THR A 91 2.52 21.52 -3.50
CA THR A 91 2.07 20.60 -2.45
C THR A 91 3.16 19.59 -2.05
N SER A 92 4.28 19.57 -2.76
CA SER A 92 5.46 18.76 -2.41
C SER A 92 6.15 19.32 -1.15
N PHE A 93 6.14 18.56 -0.06
CA PHE A 93 6.74 18.96 1.21
C PHE A 93 8.21 19.38 1.09
N SER A 94 9.01 18.62 0.32
CA SER A 94 10.42 18.90 0.07
C SER A 94 10.63 20.26 -0.58
N ASN A 95 9.81 20.56 -1.60
CA ASN A 95 9.87 21.83 -2.32
C ASN A 95 9.42 23.00 -1.44
N ILE A 96 8.34 22.82 -0.67
CA ILE A 96 7.86 23.82 0.28
C ILE A 96 8.94 24.12 1.32
N ASN A 97 9.59 23.09 1.85
CA ASN A 97 10.66 23.24 2.84
C ASN A 97 11.84 24.03 2.24
N LEU A 98 12.31 23.67 1.04
CA LEU A 98 13.36 24.42 0.34
C LEU A 98 12.97 25.88 0.10
N LEU A 99 11.78 26.13 -0.46
CA LEU A 99 11.26 27.47 -0.73
C LEU A 99 11.11 28.32 0.54
N SER A 100 10.75 27.70 1.66
CA SER A 100 10.61 28.41 2.95
C SER A 100 11.94 28.94 3.50
N THR A 101 13.08 28.39 3.05
CA THR A 101 14.41 28.83 3.47
C THR A 101 15.00 29.94 2.59
N VAL A 102 14.39 30.26 1.45
CA VAL A 102 14.89 31.26 0.51
C VAL A 102 14.45 32.67 0.95
N PRO A 103 15.38 33.62 1.19
CA PRO A 103 15.04 35.00 1.56
C PRO A 103 14.29 35.73 0.44
N PHE A 104 13.28 36.51 0.83
CA PHE A 104 12.52 37.34 -0.10
C PHE A 104 13.46 38.31 -0.86
N GLY A 105 13.46 38.27 -2.20
CA GLY A 105 14.25 39.17 -3.03
C GLY A 105 15.69 38.74 -3.37
N SER A 106 16.12 37.53 -2.99
CA SER A 106 17.32 36.94 -3.61
C SER A 106 17.04 36.70 -5.10
N ASN A 107 17.94 37.12 -6.00
CA ASN A 107 17.83 36.92 -7.45
C ASN A 107 17.71 35.42 -7.78
N GLY A 108 16.48 34.91 -7.75
CA GLY A 108 16.13 33.53 -8.02
C GLY A 108 16.04 33.30 -9.52
N GLU A 109 17.16 33.43 -10.24
CA GLU A 109 17.23 33.03 -11.65
C GLU A 109 16.83 31.54 -11.81
N ASP A 110 16.93 30.74 -10.75
CA ASP A 110 16.45 29.35 -10.67
C ASP A 110 14.97 29.16 -10.30
N LEU A 111 14.25 30.20 -9.81
CA LEU A 111 12.84 30.12 -9.41
C LEU A 111 11.87 30.51 -10.54
N ALA A 112 12.36 31.21 -11.57
CA ALA A 112 11.54 31.80 -12.65
C ALA A 112 11.22 30.83 -13.81
N ILE A 113 11.80 29.62 -13.81
CA ILE A 113 11.52 28.61 -14.83
C ILE A 113 10.27 27.84 -14.43
N LYS A 114 9.25 27.80 -15.31
CA LYS A 114 8.09 26.88 -15.14
C LYS A 114 8.62 25.45 -14.99
N ARG A 115 8.54 24.91 -13.78
CA ARG A 115 8.96 23.55 -13.43
C ARG A 115 7.75 22.82 -12.84
N PRO A 116 7.61 21.52 -13.11
CA PRO A 116 6.53 20.75 -12.50
C PRO A 116 6.78 20.57 -11.00
N SER A 117 5.71 20.48 -10.20
CA SER A 117 5.75 20.47 -8.73
C SER A 117 6.52 19.29 -8.10
N TRP A 118 6.83 18.24 -8.86
CA TRP A 118 7.66 17.11 -8.41
C TRP A 118 9.16 17.32 -8.66
N PHE A 119 9.54 18.46 -9.23
CA PHE A 119 10.92 18.76 -9.60
C PHE A 119 11.67 19.45 -8.44
N PRO A 120 12.82 18.92 -8.01
CA PRO A 120 13.59 19.49 -6.90
C PRO A 120 14.63 20.54 -7.35
N TYR A 121 15.10 21.35 -6.40
CA TYR A 121 16.30 22.19 -6.60
C TYR A 121 17.56 21.33 -6.55
N ILE A 122 18.43 21.50 -7.55
CA ILE A 122 19.62 20.68 -7.83
C ILE A 122 20.41 20.38 -6.53
N SER A 123 20.43 19.12 -6.11
CA SER A 123 21.34 18.67 -5.06
C SER A 123 22.74 18.55 -5.65
N LYS A 124 23.67 19.43 -5.27
CA LYS A 124 25.08 19.31 -5.66
C LYS A 124 25.84 18.47 -4.62
N GLY A 125 26.57 17.44 -5.06
CA GLY A 125 27.67 16.88 -4.27
C GLY A 125 27.45 15.52 -3.61
N GLY A 126 26.62 14.65 -4.19
CA GLY A 126 26.43 13.26 -3.76
C GLY A 126 27.17 12.25 -4.65
N ARG A 127 27.40 11.02 -4.14
CA ARG A 127 27.80 9.89 -5.00
C ARG A 127 26.61 9.54 -5.88
N ALA A 128 26.82 9.53 -7.20
CA ALA A 128 25.80 9.13 -8.16
C ALA A 128 25.29 7.71 -7.87
N SER A 129 23.99 7.54 -7.62
CA SER A 129 23.35 6.24 -7.42
C SER A 129 21.88 6.25 -7.80
N ILE A 130 21.41 5.10 -8.29
CA ILE A 130 20.01 4.83 -8.57
C ILE A 130 19.66 3.56 -7.80
N GLU A 131 18.70 3.66 -6.90
CA GLU A 131 18.14 2.53 -6.17
C GLU A 131 16.70 2.33 -6.62
N LEU A 132 16.40 1.13 -7.10
CA LEU A 132 15.06 0.69 -7.46
C LEU A 132 14.67 -0.45 -6.54
N THR A 133 13.60 -0.26 -5.80
CA THR A 133 13.06 -1.26 -4.88
C THR A 133 11.74 -1.77 -5.42
N ILE A 134 11.63 -3.08 -5.62
CA ILE A 134 10.40 -3.75 -6.04
C ILE A 134 9.81 -4.44 -4.82
N LYS A 135 8.58 -4.09 -4.47
CA LYS A 135 7.81 -4.74 -3.41
C LYS A 135 6.55 -5.35 -4.00
N GLU A 136 6.39 -6.66 -3.83
CA GLU A 136 5.19 -7.37 -4.23
C GLU A 136 4.38 -7.84 -3.02
N THR A 137 3.07 -7.84 -3.17
CA THR A 137 2.11 -8.38 -2.21
C THR A 137 1.25 -9.40 -2.93
N VAL A 138 1.32 -10.65 -2.48
CA VAL A 138 0.54 -11.75 -3.04
C VAL A 138 -0.75 -11.91 -2.24
N ASN A 139 -1.88 -11.72 -2.89
CA ASN A 139 -3.21 -11.99 -2.34
C ASN A 139 -3.72 -13.30 -2.90
N ALA A 140 -3.99 -14.27 -2.04
CA ALA A 140 -4.41 -15.59 -2.46
C ALA A 140 -5.58 -16.10 -1.61
N VAL A 141 -6.52 -16.80 -2.24
CA VAL A 141 -7.57 -17.58 -1.57
C VAL A 141 -7.57 -18.98 -2.16
N GLN A 142 -7.45 -19.99 -1.30
CA GLN A 142 -7.40 -21.38 -1.69
C GLN A 142 -8.66 -22.08 -1.20
N TYR A 143 -9.47 -22.58 -2.13
CA TYR A 143 -10.76 -23.19 -1.80
C TYR A 143 -10.69 -24.69 -1.62
N ASP A 144 -9.64 -25.33 -2.15
CA ASP A 144 -9.45 -26.78 -2.13
C ASP A 144 -10.70 -27.56 -2.60
N LYS A 145 -11.43 -26.98 -3.56
CA LYS A 145 -12.66 -27.53 -4.13
C LYS A 145 -12.50 -27.64 -5.64
N PRO A 146 -12.74 -28.81 -6.24
CA PRO A 146 -12.52 -28.99 -7.68
C PRO A 146 -13.43 -28.12 -8.57
N LYS A 147 -14.54 -27.61 -8.02
CA LYS A 147 -15.50 -26.77 -8.73
C LYS A 147 -15.29 -25.26 -8.55
N ILE A 148 -14.39 -24.86 -7.64
CA ILE A 148 -14.14 -23.45 -7.34
C ILE A 148 -12.65 -23.20 -7.55
N SER A 149 -12.31 -22.37 -8.53
CA SER A 149 -10.92 -21.97 -8.77
C SER A 149 -10.40 -21.15 -7.61
N ASP A 150 -9.16 -21.41 -7.22
CA ASP A 150 -8.41 -20.55 -6.31
C ASP A 150 -8.32 -19.13 -6.90
N PHE A 151 -8.25 -18.12 -6.03
CA PHE A 151 -8.01 -16.73 -6.41
C PHE A 151 -6.55 -16.39 -6.14
N LEU A 152 -5.88 -15.73 -7.08
CA LEU A 152 -4.51 -15.29 -6.92
C LEU A 152 -4.26 -13.97 -7.67
N GLN A 153 -3.90 -12.92 -6.92
CA GLN A 153 -3.55 -11.62 -7.46
C GLN A 153 -2.24 -11.13 -6.86
N ILE A 154 -1.33 -10.64 -7.69
CA ILE A 154 -0.09 -9.99 -7.26
C ILE A 154 -0.23 -8.49 -7.45
N ARG A 155 0.11 -7.73 -6.41
CA ARG A 155 0.20 -6.26 -6.46
C ARG A 155 1.64 -5.85 -6.21
N GLY A 156 2.23 -5.15 -7.16
CA GLY A 156 3.59 -4.67 -7.08
C GLY A 156 3.68 -3.16 -6.96
N GLN A 157 4.76 -2.70 -6.35
CA GLN A 157 5.16 -1.30 -6.30
C GLN A 157 6.64 -1.20 -6.63
N ILE A 158 6.98 -0.31 -7.56
CA ILE A 158 8.36 0.07 -7.87
C ILE A 158 8.59 1.42 -7.21
N THR A 159 9.56 1.48 -6.30
CA THR A 159 10.01 2.72 -5.66
C THR A 159 11.38 3.09 -6.21
N ALA A 160 11.60 4.37 -6.49
CA ALA A 160 12.85 4.89 -7.01
C ALA A 160 13.44 5.91 -6.04
N LYS A 161 14.74 5.78 -5.78
CA LYS A 161 15.54 6.73 -5.02
C LYS A 161 16.78 7.04 -5.83
N VAL A 162 16.92 8.30 -6.22
CA VAL A 162 17.91 8.70 -7.22
C VAL A 162 18.74 9.85 -6.70
N TYR A 163 20.06 9.65 -6.74
CA TYR A 163 21.06 10.65 -6.45
C TYR A 163 21.86 10.88 -7.73
N LEU A 164 21.50 11.88 -8.51
CA LEU A 164 22.20 12.24 -9.73
C LEU A 164 22.26 13.76 -9.82
N ASP A 165 23.43 14.29 -10.19
CA ASP A 165 23.58 15.73 -10.41
C ASP A 165 22.87 16.14 -11.72
N GLY A 166 22.21 17.30 -11.70
CA GLY A 166 21.62 17.92 -12.90
C GLY A 166 20.19 17.45 -13.23
N PHE A 167 19.89 17.28 -14.52
CA PHE A 167 18.57 16.93 -15.06
C PHE A 167 18.60 15.57 -15.78
N PRO A 168 18.73 14.45 -15.05
CA PRO A 168 18.76 13.14 -15.68
C PRO A 168 17.35 12.74 -16.14
N GLU A 169 17.27 12.23 -17.37
CA GLU A 169 16.11 11.46 -17.83
C GLU A 169 16.44 9.98 -17.67
N ILE A 170 15.62 9.27 -16.89
CA ILE A 170 15.83 7.86 -16.58
C ILE A 170 14.78 7.05 -17.31
N THR A 171 15.22 5.99 -17.98
CA THR A 171 14.35 5.00 -18.59
C THR A 171 14.47 3.67 -17.85
N VAL A 172 13.36 3.19 -17.29
CA VAL A 172 13.24 1.84 -16.74
C VAL A 172 12.45 0.98 -17.71
N LEU A 173 13.08 -0.10 -18.16
CA LEU A 173 12.45 -1.07 -19.05
C LEU A 173 11.79 -2.17 -18.21
N MET A 174 10.46 -2.21 -18.26
CA MET A 174 9.68 -3.36 -17.80
C MET A 174 9.49 -4.29 -19.00
N ASN A 175 10.32 -5.32 -19.07
CA ASN A 175 10.08 -6.40 -20.00
C ASN A 175 8.86 -7.18 -19.53
N ASP A 176 7.98 -7.54 -20.47
CA ASP A 176 6.81 -8.32 -20.13
C ASP A 176 7.21 -9.62 -19.42
N ILE A 177 6.64 -9.80 -18.23
CA ILE A 177 6.65 -11.04 -17.47
C ILE A 177 5.73 -12.08 -18.15
N GLU A 178 5.29 -11.83 -19.39
CA GLU A 178 4.52 -12.77 -20.23
C GLU A 178 5.20 -14.15 -20.39
N LYS A 179 6.52 -14.25 -20.15
CA LYS A 179 7.23 -15.54 -20.20
C LYS A 179 7.23 -16.34 -18.90
N GLN A 180 6.83 -15.77 -17.75
CA GLN A 180 6.99 -16.47 -16.46
C GLN A 180 5.83 -16.37 -15.46
N SER A 181 4.98 -15.33 -15.49
CA SER A 181 3.88 -15.22 -14.50
C SER A 181 2.87 -14.11 -14.81
N GLY A 182 1.94 -14.37 -15.73
CA GLY A 182 0.78 -13.50 -16.00
C GLY A 182 1.10 -12.16 -16.70
N ASN A 183 0.11 -11.63 -17.43
CA ASN A 183 0.24 -10.32 -18.09
C ASN A 183 0.01 -9.20 -17.05
N ILE A 184 0.97 -8.27 -16.95
CA ILE A 184 0.81 -7.09 -16.10
C ILE A 184 -0.34 -6.26 -16.68
N SER A 185 -1.52 -6.34 -16.09
CA SER A 185 -2.73 -5.82 -16.71
C SER A 185 -2.96 -4.33 -16.42
N LEU A 186 -2.49 -3.85 -15.26
CA LEU A 186 -2.72 -2.47 -14.83
C LEU A 186 -1.41 -1.87 -14.31
N VAL A 187 -1.05 -0.68 -14.81
CA VAL A 187 0.07 0.12 -14.31
C VAL A 187 -0.45 1.52 -13.96
N PHE A 188 -0.17 1.94 -12.74
CA PHE A 188 -0.51 3.26 -12.21
C PHE A 188 0.80 4.06 -12.06
N PRO A 189 1.21 4.83 -13.09
CA PRO A 189 2.42 5.64 -13.02
C PRO A 189 2.25 6.81 -12.06
N HIS A 190 3.37 7.25 -11.49
CA HIS A 190 3.46 8.57 -10.88
C HIS A 190 3.32 9.67 -11.95
N PRO A 191 2.77 10.85 -11.64
CA PRO A 191 2.60 11.94 -12.61
C PRO A 191 3.88 12.38 -13.35
N SER A 192 5.06 12.12 -12.76
CA SER A 192 6.35 12.41 -13.38
C SER A 192 6.82 11.37 -14.41
N VAL A 193 6.03 10.31 -14.63
CA VAL A 193 6.42 9.15 -15.42
C VAL A 193 5.59 9.06 -16.68
N ASN A 194 6.27 9.10 -17.83
CA ASN A 194 5.71 8.80 -19.13
C ASN A 194 5.87 7.31 -19.42
N ILE A 195 4.75 6.63 -19.69
CA ILE A 195 4.76 5.23 -20.11
C ILE A 195 4.71 5.19 -21.64
N THR A 196 5.68 4.52 -22.26
CA THR A 196 5.61 4.14 -23.67
C THR A 196 5.47 2.63 -23.77
N GLU A 197 4.41 2.17 -24.41
CA GLU A 197 4.17 0.74 -24.64
C GLU A 197 4.66 0.33 -26.03
N SER A 198 5.30 -0.82 -26.10
CA SER A 198 5.66 -1.51 -27.34
C SER A 198 5.25 -2.97 -27.18
N ASN A 199 5.10 -3.71 -28.29
CA ASN A 199 4.43 -5.01 -28.36
C ASN A 199 4.76 -6.06 -27.25
N ASN A 200 5.90 -5.97 -26.56
CA ASN A 200 6.27 -6.85 -25.43
C ASN A 200 7.10 -6.14 -24.32
N SER A 201 7.07 -4.80 -24.27
CA SER A 201 7.80 -4.08 -23.22
C SER A 201 7.18 -2.72 -22.94
N ARG A 202 7.17 -2.35 -21.65
CA ARG A 202 6.77 -1.03 -21.18
C ARG A 202 8.00 -0.25 -20.75
N LYS A 203 8.16 0.94 -21.31
CA LYS A 203 9.23 1.87 -20.95
C LYS A 203 8.66 2.94 -20.03
N LEU A 204 9.22 3.04 -18.83
CA LEU A 204 8.92 4.10 -17.88
C LEU A 204 10.01 5.16 -18.01
N VAL A 205 9.68 6.31 -18.57
CA VAL A 205 10.60 7.44 -18.74
C VAL A 205 10.23 8.52 -17.74
N PHE A 206 11.18 8.97 -16.93
CA PHE A 206 10.91 9.95 -15.88
C PHE A 206 12.12 10.80 -15.53
N ASN A 207 11.84 11.98 -14.97
CA ASN A 207 12.82 12.77 -14.26
C ASN A 207 12.62 12.56 -12.75
N PRO A 208 13.65 12.10 -12.02
CA PRO A 208 13.51 11.73 -10.61
C PRO A 208 13.29 12.94 -9.71
N SER A 209 12.54 12.75 -8.62
CA SER A 209 12.57 13.66 -7.47
C SER A 209 13.84 13.47 -6.64
N THR A 210 14.20 14.44 -5.79
CA THR A 210 15.34 14.34 -4.87
C THR A 210 15.06 13.35 -3.73
N GLU A 211 13.79 13.09 -3.44
CA GLU A 211 13.38 12.10 -2.46
C GLU A 211 12.98 10.78 -3.10
N GLU A 212 12.96 9.74 -2.27
CA GLU A 212 12.41 8.45 -2.61
C GLU A 212 10.92 8.59 -2.94
N PHE A 213 10.52 8.11 -4.12
CA PHE A 213 9.14 8.20 -4.57
C PHE A 213 8.69 6.91 -5.25
N VAL A 214 7.38 6.67 -5.22
CA VAL A 214 6.78 5.53 -5.92
C VAL A 214 6.77 5.84 -7.41
N LEU A 215 7.53 5.09 -8.20
CA LEU A 215 7.60 5.25 -9.65
C LEU A 215 6.29 4.78 -10.31
N CYS A 216 5.86 3.57 -9.96
CA CYS A 216 4.58 3.03 -10.42
C CYS A 216 4.09 1.91 -9.51
N ARG A 217 2.78 1.66 -9.56
CA ARG A 217 2.16 0.45 -9.01
C ARG A 217 1.64 -0.42 -10.14
N TYR A 218 1.69 -1.73 -9.98
CA TYR A 218 1.18 -2.66 -10.98
C TYR A 218 0.36 -3.79 -10.36
N VAL A 219 -0.49 -4.40 -11.17
CA VAL A 219 -1.33 -5.54 -10.78
C VAL A 219 -1.23 -6.65 -11.82
N ILE A 220 -1.02 -7.88 -11.32
CA ILE A 220 -1.12 -9.13 -12.08
C ILE A 220 -2.35 -9.87 -11.54
N PRO A 221 -3.50 -9.79 -12.24
CA PRO A 221 -4.76 -10.31 -11.73
C PRO A 221 -4.86 -11.83 -11.78
N ASP A 222 -4.19 -12.47 -12.74
CA ASP A 222 -4.27 -13.91 -13.00
C ASP A 222 -2.85 -14.50 -13.00
N ALA A 223 -2.21 -14.54 -11.83
CA ALA A 223 -0.90 -15.20 -11.75
C ALA A 223 -1.08 -16.73 -11.82
N ASP A 224 -0.17 -17.39 -12.54
CA ASP A 224 -0.35 -18.81 -12.89
C ASP A 224 -0.13 -19.79 -11.72
N LYS A 225 0.65 -19.38 -10.72
CA LYS A 225 1.12 -20.28 -9.65
C LYS A 225 1.09 -19.63 -8.28
N LEU A 226 0.48 -20.33 -7.32
CA LEU A 226 0.52 -19.97 -5.91
C LEU A 226 1.93 -20.19 -5.34
N PRO A 227 2.50 -19.22 -4.60
CA PRO A 227 3.84 -19.38 -4.00
C PRO A 227 3.87 -20.49 -2.92
N MET A 228 2.73 -20.77 -2.32
CA MET A 228 2.55 -21.86 -1.36
C MET A 228 1.13 -22.40 -1.44
N ARG A 229 0.97 -23.70 -1.24
CA ARG A 229 -0.33 -24.37 -1.18
C ARG A 229 -0.60 -24.87 0.22
N GLY A 230 -1.75 -24.52 0.77
CA GLY A 230 -2.23 -24.96 2.06
C GLY A 230 -3.31 -26.01 1.92
N PHE A 231 -3.33 -26.95 2.85
CA PHE A 231 -4.39 -27.93 3.04
C PHE A 231 -4.85 -27.85 4.49
N TYR A 232 -6.14 -27.64 4.69
CA TYR A 232 -6.71 -27.42 6.01
C TYR A 232 -7.88 -28.36 6.25
N GLN A 233 -7.84 -29.06 7.37
CA GLN A 233 -8.93 -29.89 7.85
C GLN A 233 -9.22 -29.57 9.30
N MET A 234 -10.52 -29.46 9.62
CA MET A 234 -11.01 -29.32 10.98
C MET A 234 -12.15 -30.31 11.19
N ARG A 235 -12.12 -31.02 12.32
CA ARG A 235 -13.16 -31.95 12.74
C ARG A 235 -13.60 -31.63 14.15
N GLU A 236 -14.90 -31.52 14.36
CA GLU A 236 -15.46 -31.37 15.71
C GLU A 236 -15.22 -32.64 16.54
N LEU A 237 -14.90 -32.42 17.81
CA LEU A 237 -14.81 -33.44 18.84
C LEU A 237 -15.85 -33.15 19.93
N GLN A 238 -15.93 -34.02 20.92
CA GLN A 238 -16.73 -33.76 22.12
C GLN A 238 -16.13 -32.62 22.96
N ASN A 239 -16.92 -32.09 23.91
CA ASN A 239 -16.49 -31.09 24.91
C ASN A 239 -16.02 -29.74 24.34
N ASN A 240 -16.70 -29.24 23.30
CA ASN A 240 -16.37 -27.96 22.68
C ASN A 240 -14.90 -27.91 22.22
N SER A 241 -14.44 -29.01 21.64
CA SER A 241 -13.08 -29.15 21.09
C SER A 241 -13.11 -29.44 19.60
N VAL A 242 -12.03 -29.08 18.90
CA VAL A 242 -11.83 -29.39 17.49
C VAL A 242 -10.44 -29.99 17.27
N ALA A 243 -10.36 -31.01 16.42
CA ALA A 243 -9.10 -31.48 15.86
C ALA A 243 -8.80 -30.71 14.58
N LEU A 244 -7.57 -30.24 14.44
CA LEU A 244 -7.09 -29.43 13.34
C LEU A 244 -5.86 -30.06 12.72
N LEU A 245 -5.81 -30.07 11.38
CA LEU A 245 -4.64 -30.38 10.59
C LEU A 245 -4.46 -29.28 9.55
N LEU A 246 -3.35 -28.58 9.64
CA LEU A 246 -2.89 -27.66 8.62
C LEU A 246 -1.60 -28.23 8.02
N GLN A 247 -1.57 -28.40 6.71
CA GLN A 247 -0.36 -28.70 5.96
C GLN A 247 -0.11 -27.58 4.97
N MET A 248 1.14 -27.20 4.79
CA MET A 248 1.52 -26.20 3.81
C MET A 248 2.73 -26.69 3.06
N LYS A 249 2.72 -26.50 1.73
CA LYS A 249 3.83 -26.85 0.85
C LYS A 249 4.28 -25.60 0.08
N LEU A 250 5.58 -25.33 0.12
CA LEU A 250 6.19 -24.25 -0.63
C LEU A 250 6.38 -24.67 -2.08
N GLU A 251 6.07 -23.79 -3.03
CA GLU A 251 6.29 -24.05 -4.45
C GLU A 251 7.80 -24.00 -4.76
N GLU A 252 8.24 -24.74 -5.78
CA GLU A 252 9.67 -24.96 -6.07
C GLU A 252 10.41 -23.68 -6.48
N SER A 253 9.74 -22.78 -7.21
CA SER A 253 10.25 -21.48 -7.66
C SER A 253 10.44 -20.48 -6.51
N VAL A 254 9.76 -20.68 -5.38
CA VAL A 254 9.90 -19.78 -4.23
C VAL A 254 11.17 -20.12 -3.46
N LYS A 255 12.00 -19.09 -3.28
CA LYS A 255 13.21 -19.19 -2.46
C LYS A 255 12.81 -19.47 -1.01
N ASN A 256 13.31 -20.57 -0.45
CA ASN A 256 13.06 -20.96 0.94
C ASN A 256 13.97 -20.20 1.90
N GLU A 257 13.88 -18.88 1.88
CA GLU A 257 14.65 -17.95 2.71
C GLU A 257 13.75 -16.77 3.09
N PHE A 258 13.03 -16.94 4.18
CA PHE A 258 12.14 -15.94 4.72
C PHE A 258 12.87 -15.13 5.79
N GLU A 259 12.62 -13.81 5.82
CA GLU A 259 12.89 -13.03 7.03
C GLU A 259 12.03 -13.52 8.19
N TYR A 260 10.77 -13.84 7.89
CA TYR A 260 9.81 -14.36 8.85
C TYR A 260 8.62 -15.04 8.15
N CYS A 261 8.05 -16.09 8.76
CA CYS A 261 6.84 -16.76 8.28
C CYS A 261 5.96 -17.16 9.48
N ARG A 262 4.74 -16.59 9.54
CA ARG A 262 3.73 -16.88 10.56
C ARG A 262 2.40 -17.24 9.91
N VAL A 263 1.75 -18.24 10.47
CA VAL A 263 0.37 -18.57 10.16
C VAL A 263 -0.51 -18.12 11.32
N ILE A 264 -1.64 -17.51 10.98
CA ILE A 264 -2.67 -17.11 11.94
C ILE A 264 -3.91 -17.96 11.66
N LEU A 265 -4.36 -18.71 12.66
CA LEU A 265 -5.55 -19.56 12.62
C LEU A 265 -6.62 -18.96 13.53
N PRO A 266 -7.57 -18.16 12.99
CA PRO A 266 -8.58 -17.50 13.79
C PRO A 266 -9.82 -18.36 14.09
N PHE A 267 -10.42 -18.15 15.27
CA PHE A 267 -11.63 -18.84 15.75
C PHE A 267 -12.71 -17.89 16.25
N PHE A 268 -13.02 -16.85 15.46
CA PHE A 268 -13.97 -15.79 15.85
C PHE A 268 -15.37 -16.28 16.29
N ASN A 269 -15.81 -17.43 15.78
CA ASN A 269 -17.17 -17.94 16.01
C ASN A 269 -17.26 -19.03 17.10
N ARG A 270 -16.17 -19.38 17.78
CA ARG A 270 -16.17 -20.46 18.80
C ARG A 270 -15.85 -19.99 20.23
N GLY A 271 -15.61 -18.69 20.40
CA GLY A 271 -15.30 -18.10 21.70
C GLY A 271 -13.82 -18.21 22.06
N VAL A 272 -13.54 -18.05 23.35
CA VAL A 272 -12.17 -17.99 23.89
C VAL A 272 -11.53 -19.37 23.88
N ILE A 273 -10.32 -19.47 23.32
CA ILE A 273 -9.50 -20.67 23.37
C ILE A 273 -9.07 -20.93 24.82
N ALA A 274 -9.42 -22.09 25.34
CA ALA A 274 -9.03 -22.54 26.68
C ALA A 274 -7.67 -23.23 26.67
N ASN A 275 -7.46 -24.12 25.70
CA ASN A 275 -6.24 -24.92 25.58
C ASN A 275 -5.99 -25.30 24.11
N VAL A 276 -4.71 -25.41 23.75
CA VAL A 276 -4.24 -25.93 22.47
C VAL A 276 -3.20 -27.00 22.76
N VAL A 277 -3.48 -28.23 22.38
CA VAL A 277 -2.53 -29.34 22.49
C VAL A 277 -2.20 -29.81 21.08
N GLY A 278 -1.01 -29.51 20.61
CA GLY A 278 -0.59 -29.85 19.24
C GLY A 278 0.90 -30.03 19.08
N ALA A 279 1.27 -30.45 17.87
CA ALA A 279 2.63 -30.56 17.41
C ALA A 279 2.75 -29.95 16.01
N SER A 280 3.80 -29.15 15.82
CA SER A 280 4.25 -28.65 14.53
C SER A 280 5.45 -29.48 14.06
N THR A 281 5.62 -29.59 12.74
CA THR A 281 6.85 -30.19 12.17
C THR A 281 8.06 -29.29 12.36
N ILE A 282 7.84 -27.98 12.40
CA ILE A 282 8.85 -26.95 12.59
C ILE A 282 8.20 -25.74 13.27
N GLY A 283 9.00 -24.95 13.97
CA GLY A 283 8.55 -23.70 14.55
C GLY A 283 7.69 -23.94 15.79
N GLU A 284 7.32 -22.85 16.44
CA GLU A 284 6.56 -22.86 17.68
C GLU A 284 5.18 -22.29 17.46
N TYR A 285 4.21 -22.70 18.27
CA TYR A 285 2.87 -22.14 18.24
C TYR A 285 2.51 -21.54 19.59
N THR A 286 1.78 -20.44 19.55
CA THR A 286 1.28 -19.72 20.71
C THR A 286 -0.18 -19.33 20.49
N GLN A 287 -0.87 -18.96 21.57
CA GLN A 287 -2.19 -18.34 21.47
C GLN A 287 -2.04 -16.82 21.35
N SER A 288 -2.92 -16.18 20.60
CA SER A 288 -3.01 -14.72 20.59
C SER A 288 -3.40 -14.17 21.97
N GLU A 289 -3.08 -12.91 22.24
CA GLU A 289 -3.35 -12.25 23.53
C GLU A 289 -4.84 -12.24 23.89
N ASP A 290 -5.70 -12.06 22.88
CA ASP A 290 -7.16 -12.11 22.99
C ASP A 290 -7.72 -13.54 23.02
N LYS A 291 -6.86 -14.55 22.90
CA LYS A 291 -7.19 -15.98 22.87
C LYS A 291 -8.24 -16.33 21.80
N SER A 292 -8.29 -15.57 20.71
CA SER A 292 -9.18 -15.81 19.58
C SER A 292 -8.52 -16.59 18.44
N SER A 293 -7.19 -16.70 18.45
CA SER A 293 -6.40 -17.25 17.35
C SER A 293 -5.20 -18.06 17.84
N ILE A 294 -4.73 -18.99 16.99
CA ILE A 294 -3.44 -19.67 17.15
C ILE A 294 -2.44 -19.01 16.21
N LEU A 295 -1.28 -18.65 16.73
CA LEU A 295 -0.16 -18.10 16.00
C LEU A 295 0.88 -19.20 15.85
N TRP A 296 1.20 -19.60 14.62
CA TRP A 296 2.24 -20.59 14.36
C TRP A 296 3.41 -19.95 13.63
N ASP A 297 4.55 -19.88 14.30
CA ASP A 297 5.76 -19.21 13.87
C ASP A 297 6.70 -20.25 13.27
N ILE A 298 6.66 -20.38 11.95
CA ILE A 298 7.44 -21.36 11.18
C ILE A 298 8.93 -20.97 11.17
N GLY A 299 9.23 -19.66 11.22
CA GLY A 299 10.58 -19.11 11.23
C GLY A 299 11.08 -18.72 9.84
N THR A 300 12.38 -18.90 9.59
CA THR A 300 13.07 -18.35 8.41
C THR A 300 13.22 -19.33 7.25
N LYS A 301 13.10 -20.64 7.49
CA LYS A 301 13.24 -21.69 6.46
C LYS A 301 12.37 -22.90 6.76
N TRP A 302 11.83 -23.54 5.73
CA TRP A 302 11.05 -24.77 5.82
C TRP A 302 12.00 -25.96 5.63
N THR A 303 12.53 -26.51 6.72
CA THR A 303 13.59 -27.54 6.71
C THR A 303 13.07 -28.97 6.59
N SER A 304 11.75 -29.15 6.58
CA SER A 304 11.08 -30.42 6.43
C SER A 304 11.23 -31.01 5.02
N ARG A 305 11.06 -32.33 4.92
CA ARG A 305 11.10 -33.06 3.64
C ARG A 305 10.13 -32.43 2.64
N ASN A 306 10.57 -32.26 1.40
CA ASN A 306 9.78 -31.69 0.29
C ASN A 306 9.29 -30.24 0.48
N ARG A 307 9.91 -29.46 1.38
CA ARG A 307 9.47 -28.09 1.72
C ARG A 307 8.00 -28.05 2.13
N GLU A 308 7.58 -29.04 2.93
CA GLU A 308 6.21 -29.17 3.42
C GLU A 308 6.19 -29.17 4.94
N VAL A 309 5.47 -28.23 5.54
CA VAL A 309 5.33 -28.10 6.99
C VAL A 309 3.91 -28.42 7.42
N ALA A 310 3.74 -28.98 8.61
CA ALA A 310 2.43 -29.31 9.14
C ALA A 310 2.27 -28.90 10.59
N PHE A 311 1.06 -28.52 10.95
CA PHE A 311 0.61 -28.26 12.30
C PHE A 311 -0.65 -29.08 12.58
N LYS A 312 -0.56 -29.97 13.57
CA LYS A 312 -1.67 -30.80 14.01
C LYS A 312 -1.97 -30.48 15.46
N SER A 313 -3.22 -30.15 15.76
CA SER A 313 -3.61 -29.78 17.12
C SER A 313 -5.03 -30.20 17.46
N THR A 314 -5.28 -30.28 18.76
CA THR A 314 -6.61 -30.30 19.36
C THR A 314 -6.78 -28.98 20.11
N VAL A 315 -7.82 -28.23 19.76
CA VAL A 315 -8.15 -26.94 20.36
C VAL A 315 -9.41 -27.09 21.18
N THR A 316 -9.38 -26.69 22.44
CA THR A 316 -10.53 -26.69 23.34
C THR A 316 -10.95 -25.25 23.63
N PHE A 317 -12.24 -24.97 23.50
CA PHE A 317 -12.80 -23.65 23.75
C PHE A 317 -13.51 -23.62 25.11
N ASN A 318 -13.51 -22.46 25.75
CA ASN A 318 -14.33 -22.25 26.94
C ASN A 318 -15.81 -22.46 26.59
N PRO A 319 -16.63 -22.98 27.51
CA PRO A 319 -18.08 -23.04 27.32
C PRO A 319 -18.57 -21.62 27.04
N SER A 320 -19.24 -21.42 25.91
CA SER A 320 -19.89 -20.13 25.65
C SER A 320 -20.97 -19.91 26.70
N VAL A 321 -20.90 -18.78 27.40
CA VAL A 321 -22.10 -18.25 28.06
C VAL A 321 -23.04 -17.86 26.91
N PRO A 322 -24.29 -18.38 26.87
CA PRO A 322 -25.25 -17.93 25.87
C PRO A 322 -25.39 -16.41 25.96
N LEU A 323 -25.27 -15.72 24.81
CA LEU A 323 -25.57 -14.30 24.70
C LEU A 323 -27.04 -14.01 25.07
#